data_AF-A0A7G9RNG3-F1
#
_entry.id   AF-A0A7G9RNG3-F1
#
_cell.length_a   1.000
_cell.length_b   1.000
_cell.length_c   1.000
_cell.angle_alpha   90.00
_cell.angle_beta   90.00
_cell.angle_gamma   90.00
#
_symmetry.space_group_name_H-M   'P 1'
#
loop_
_entity.id
_entity.type
_entity.pdbx_description
1 polymer ?
#
loop_
_entity_poly.entity_id
_entity_poly.type
_entity_poly.pdbx_seq_one_letter_code
_entity_poly.pdbx_strand_id
1 'polypeptide(L)'
;MNLNLFSSQPAWWQRARAQGLVSGDAPNASIDEDPNIFVVVLALIGALVCTLLVGAFLFALLDSDFWFRNPAAVGVSVLGIVGAGVMLHRARGVFITCLALVLWGTFIALLLLRIGDQIDHDERQLFMLCSGLVFVLQLVGAFVARALWIKRIMGFVCAVALHWFLATVMSSSLLLVVFDVSSLLMVACWLFFIRKEPGLLAARGASLTGWAVFLDSVAVALIGMMALNYVDAGLGVGLSHKLQGLWGTDVTDMPESTLRLIATAGRVWAVALVLLATGLVHAHWKRGGMAQPQTLMTLLGTGVLLAVAAWFAPSLGMLALMAAGALIGGRWRIAALCGVAALWALSQFYYSLAWTLAQKGLGLALFGALLLAGLYLQRLLAARKAAVDAGAQADVMLPPLAAWSRTRLLCLIAGALLIFGLVNWDVRGKEQVIEHGQPVLVRLVPVDPRSLMQGDYMALRFDLPAEVREGLENTLAPTALVEASLDDKGRATVLGLARPNVAPGQGRILLPLKRLKGSWVLVTDAFFFPEGQGRVFEHASYGDFRVLPDGRALLVGLADADGQAIEMPRGPRVPLEEETEAMEEPAAVAPVAPEVAPAVPEAEPAAPSGRK
;
A
#
# COMPACT_ATOMS: atom_id res chain seq x y z
N MET A 1 -29.04 -21.43 -0.63
CA MET A 1 -27.91 -21.00 -1.48
C MET A 1 -27.05 -22.25 -1.70
N ASN A 2 -27.39 -23.08 -2.69
CA ASN A 2 -26.68 -24.33 -2.94
C ASN A 2 -25.35 -24.00 -3.61
N LEU A 3 -24.27 -24.06 -2.84
CA LEU A 3 -22.91 -24.04 -3.35
C LEU A 3 -22.63 -25.40 -4.02
N ASN A 4 -23.08 -25.55 -5.26
CA ASN A 4 -22.61 -26.61 -6.14
C ASN A 4 -21.14 -26.33 -6.49
N LEU A 5 -20.23 -26.71 -5.58
CA LEU A 5 -18.78 -26.60 -5.74
C LEU A 5 -18.22 -27.48 -6.89
N PHE A 6 -19.05 -28.34 -7.48
CA PHE A 6 -18.68 -29.31 -8.51
C PHE A 6 -19.69 -29.38 -9.67
N SER A 7 -20.20 -28.23 -10.11
CA SER A 7 -20.98 -28.15 -11.35
C SER A 7 -20.05 -28.03 -12.56
N SER A 8 -20.15 -28.96 -13.52
CA SER A 8 -19.49 -28.87 -14.85
C SER A 8 -20.22 -27.93 -15.82
N GLN A 9 -21.22 -27.19 -15.33
CA GLN A 9 -21.88 -26.14 -16.11
C GLN A 9 -21.17 -24.80 -15.85
N PRO A 10 -20.88 -24.01 -16.91
CA PRO A 10 -20.31 -22.70 -16.74
C PRO A 10 -21.21 -21.84 -15.84
N ALA A 11 -20.62 -21.15 -14.85
CA ALA A 11 -21.37 -20.35 -13.87
C ALA A 11 -22.25 -19.24 -14.51
N TRP A 12 -21.93 -18.82 -15.73
CA TRP A 12 -22.70 -17.86 -16.51
C TRP A 12 -23.91 -18.47 -17.21
N TRP A 13 -23.92 -19.78 -17.49
CA TRP A 13 -24.95 -20.45 -18.28
C TRP A 13 -26.34 -20.33 -17.64
N GLN A 14 -26.44 -20.61 -16.34
CA GLN A 14 -27.72 -20.50 -15.62
C GLN A 14 -28.28 -19.07 -15.63
N ARG A 15 -27.41 -18.05 -15.48
CA ARG A 15 -27.82 -16.64 -15.53
C ARG A 15 -28.23 -16.21 -16.94
N ALA A 16 -27.47 -16.61 -17.96
CA ALA A 16 -27.78 -16.30 -19.35
C ALA A 16 -29.08 -16.97 -19.81
N ARG A 17 -29.33 -18.23 -19.39
CA ARG A 17 -30.59 -18.93 -19.64
C ARG A 17 -31.76 -18.27 -18.93
N ALA A 18 -31.59 -17.85 -17.68
CA ALA A 18 -32.62 -17.11 -16.94
C ALA A 18 -32.97 -15.75 -17.59
N GLN A 19 -32.03 -15.16 -18.34
CA GLN A 19 -32.23 -13.92 -19.10
C GLN A 19 -32.69 -14.17 -20.54
N GLY A 20 -32.90 -15.42 -20.96
CA GLY A 20 -33.31 -15.77 -22.32
C GLY A 20 -32.25 -15.49 -23.39
N LEU A 21 -30.99 -15.29 -23.00
CA LEU A 21 -29.89 -14.97 -23.92
C LEU A 21 -29.31 -16.20 -24.62
N VAL A 22 -29.59 -17.40 -24.09
CA VAL A 22 -29.14 -18.69 -24.63
C VAL A 22 -30.27 -19.72 -24.52
N SER A 23 -30.34 -20.62 -25.50
CA SER A 23 -31.28 -21.75 -25.54
C SER A 23 -30.53 -23.09 -25.68
N GLY A 24 -31.13 -24.18 -25.19
CA GLY A 24 -30.57 -25.53 -25.26
C GLY A 24 -29.89 -26.03 -23.99
N ASP A 25 -29.15 -27.14 -24.13
CA ASP A 25 -28.35 -27.75 -23.07
C ASP A 25 -27.05 -26.97 -22.83
N ALA A 26 -26.54 -27.05 -21.59
CA ALA A 26 -25.28 -26.41 -21.25
C ALA A 26 -24.16 -26.95 -22.15
N PRO A 27 -23.29 -26.09 -22.71
CA PRO A 27 -22.12 -26.57 -23.42
C PRO A 27 -21.32 -27.44 -22.46
N ASN A 28 -20.87 -28.62 -22.91
CA ASN A 28 -19.95 -29.45 -22.15
C ASN A 28 -18.76 -28.59 -21.74
N ALA A 29 -18.39 -28.62 -20.45
CA ALA A 29 -17.16 -28.03 -19.93
C ALA A 29 -16.03 -28.33 -20.92
N SER A 30 -15.55 -27.30 -21.62
CA SER A 30 -14.47 -27.49 -22.57
C SER A 30 -13.24 -27.93 -21.77
N ILE A 31 -12.32 -28.66 -22.42
CA ILE A 31 -10.99 -28.95 -21.86
C ILE A 31 -10.24 -27.64 -21.50
N ASP A 32 -10.74 -26.51 -22.01
CA ASP A 32 -10.28 -25.14 -21.75
C ASP A 32 -11.00 -24.41 -20.60
N GLU A 33 -11.95 -25.05 -19.89
CA GLU A 33 -12.52 -24.45 -18.68
C GLU A 33 -11.46 -24.33 -17.58
N ASP A 34 -11.39 -23.14 -16.98
CA ASP A 34 -10.45 -22.82 -15.92
C ASP A 34 -10.67 -23.80 -14.73
N PRO A 35 -9.70 -24.67 -14.40
CA PRO A 35 -9.81 -25.54 -13.24
C PRO A 35 -9.98 -24.69 -11.97
N ASN A 36 -10.64 -25.24 -10.96
CA ASN A 36 -10.85 -24.55 -9.69
C ASN A 36 -9.50 -24.04 -9.14
N ILE A 37 -9.45 -22.76 -8.76
CA ILE A 37 -8.23 -22.09 -8.31
C ILE A 37 -7.52 -22.83 -7.17
N PHE A 38 -8.28 -23.44 -6.24
CA PHE A 38 -7.70 -24.21 -5.14
C PHE A 38 -6.98 -25.46 -5.63
N VAL A 39 -7.48 -26.11 -6.69
CA VAL A 39 -6.84 -27.27 -7.31
C VAL A 39 -5.57 -26.85 -8.02
N VAL A 40 -5.59 -25.71 -8.73
CA VAL A 40 -4.40 -25.15 -9.39
C VAL A 40 -3.32 -24.80 -8.36
N VAL A 41 -3.67 -24.10 -7.29
CA VAL A 41 -2.73 -23.72 -6.23
C VAL A 41 -2.12 -24.96 -5.57
N LEU A 42 -2.95 -25.94 -5.19
CA LEU A 42 -2.44 -27.18 -4.58
C LEU A 42 -1.54 -27.95 -5.55
N ALA A 43 -1.92 -28.03 -6.83
CA ALA A 43 -1.11 -28.67 -7.86
C ALA A 43 0.21 -27.93 -8.14
N LEU A 44 0.22 -26.60 -8.09
CA LEU A 44 1.43 -25.78 -8.20
C LEU A 44 2.37 -26.00 -7.01
N ILE A 45 1.85 -26.07 -5.79
CA ILE A 45 2.65 -26.40 -4.60
C ILE A 45 3.26 -27.78 -4.74
N GLY A 46 2.45 -28.79 -5.11
CA GLY A 46 2.95 -30.14 -5.34
C GLY A 46 4.02 -30.19 -6.44
N ALA A 47 3.79 -29.48 -7.56
CA ALA A 47 4.76 -29.35 -8.64
C ALA A 47 6.07 -28.69 -8.18
N LEU A 48 5.99 -27.62 -7.39
CA LEU A 48 7.15 -26.93 -6.84
C LEU A 48 7.98 -27.86 -5.95
N VAL A 49 7.34 -28.61 -5.05
CA VAL A 49 8.03 -29.60 -4.19
C VAL A 49 8.72 -30.68 -5.04
N CYS A 50 8.04 -31.20 -6.06
CA CYS A 50 8.66 -32.16 -6.99
C CYS A 50 9.86 -31.56 -7.71
N THR A 51 9.76 -30.33 -8.22
CA THR A 51 10.86 -29.67 -8.91
C THR A 51 12.02 -29.35 -7.97
N LEU A 52 11.78 -29.01 -6.71
CA LEU A 52 12.84 -28.83 -5.71
C LEU A 52 13.60 -30.14 -5.43
N LEU A 53 12.88 -31.26 -5.29
CA LEU A 53 13.52 -32.57 -5.10
C LEU A 53 14.33 -33.00 -6.32
N VAL A 54 13.78 -32.83 -7.53
CA VAL A 54 14.49 -33.09 -8.78
C VAL A 54 15.69 -32.15 -8.94
N GLY A 55 15.53 -30.87 -8.59
CA GLY A 55 16.59 -29.88 -8.59
C GLY A 55 17.73 -30.27 -7.65
N ALA A 56 17.41 -30.62 -6.41
CA ALA A 56 18.40 -31.10 -5.44
C ALA A 56 19.14 -32.35 -5.93
N PHE A 57 18.42 -33.29 -6.55
CA PHE A 57 19.02 -34.46 -7.18
C PHE A 57 19.96 -34.08 -8.34
N LEU A 58 19.56 -33.16 -9.22
CA LEU A 58 20.39 -32.68 -10.33
C LEU A 58 21.62 -31.92 -9.83
N PHE A 59 21.50 -31.12 -8.78
CA PHE A 59 22.64 -30.46 -8.13
C PHE A 59 23.60 -31.47 -7.49
N ALA A 60 23.08 -32.49 -6.82
CA ALA A 60 23.91 -33.57 -6.26
C ALA A 60 24.59 -34.42 -7.35
N LEU A 61 23.96 -34.59 -8.51
CA LEU A 61 24.50 -35.37 -9.63
C LEU A 61 25.56 -34.63 -10.45
N LEU A 62 25.37 -33.33 -10.68
CA LEU A 62 26.20 -32.52 -11.59
C LEU A 62 27.19 -31.59 -10.89
N ASP A 63 27.14 -31.48 -9.55
CA ASP A 63 27.93 -30.56 -8.73
C ASP A 63 27.67 -29.07 -9.03
N SER A 64 28.03 -28.17 -8.11
CA SER A 64 27.82 -26.73 -8.28
C SER A 64 28.64 -26.16 -9.42
N ASP A 65 29.85 -26.67 -9.64
CA ASP A 65 30.75 -26.17 -10.68
C ASP A 65 30.18 -26.37 -12.10
N PHE A 66 29.38 -27.42 -12.32
CA PHE A 66 28.70 -27.58 -13.60
C PHE A 66 27.72 -26.43 -13.86
N TRP A 67 26.85 -26.14 -12.90
CA TRP A 67 25.81 -25.13 -13.06
C TRP A 67 26.37 -23.71 -13.14
N PHE A 68 27.40 -23.41 -12.36
CA PHE A 68 27.95 -22.06 -12.28
C PHE A 68 29.08 -21.80 -13.27
N ARG A 69 29.93 -22.79 -13.62
CA ARG A 69 31.15 -22.56 -14.43
C ARG A 69 31.10 -23.19 -15.82
N ASN A 70 30.35 -24.26 -16.02
CA ASN A 70 30.38 -25.03 -17.27
C ASN A 70 29.46 -24.41 -18.35
N PRO A 71 29.94 -24.13 -19.59
CA PRO A 71 29.10 -23.65 -20.68
C PRO A 71 27.97 -24.64 -21.07
N ALA A 72 28.14 -25.94 -20.79
CA ALA A 72 27.11 -26.95 -21.05
C ALA A 72 25.80 -26.71 -20.26
N ALA A 73 25.85 -25.97 -19.13
CA ALA A 73 24.67 -25.61 -18.35
C ALA A 73 23.65 -24.78 -19.15
N VAL A 74 24.11 -23.96 -20.11
CA VAL A 74 23.23 -23.23 -21.05
C VAL A 74 22.46 -24.24 -21.91
N GLY A 75 23.15 -25.24 -22.46
CA GLY A 75 22.53 -26.29 -23.27
C GLY A 75 21.49 -27.09 -22.50
N VAL A 76 21.79 -27.48 -21.27
CA VAL A 76 20.83 -28.18 -20.38
C VAL A 76 19.61 -27.30 -20.10
N SER A 77 19.81 -26.01 -19.82
CA SER A 77 18.71 -25.08 -19.54
C SER A 77 17.81 -24.88 -20.76
N VAL A 78 18.39 -24.71 -21.95
CA VAL A 78 17.63 -24.58 -23.21
C VAL A 78 16.85 -25.87 -23.52
N LEU A 79 17.47 -27.04 -23.37
CA LEU A 79 16.79 -28.32 -23.55
C LEU A 79 15.64 -28.50 -22.54
N GLY A 80 15.84 -28.07 -21.29
CA GLY A 80 14.82 -28.05 -20.26
C GLY A 80 13.63 -27.15 -20.59
N ILE A 81 13.89 -25.93 -21.10
CA ILE A 81 12.84 -25.01 -21.59
C ILE A 81 12.06 -25.64 -22.74
N VAL A 82 12.74 -26.24 -23.72
CA VAL A 82 12.08 -26.91 -24.85
C VAL A 82 11.24 -28.08 -24.37
N GLY A 83 11.76 -28.91 -23.47
CA GLY A 83 11.04 -30.04 -22.86
C GLY A 83 9.78 -29.57 -22.11
N ALA A 84 9.91 -28.54 -21.27
CA ALA A 84 8.79 -27.93 -20.56
C ALA A 84 7.75 -27.34 -21.54
N GLY A 85 8.19 -26.70 -22.62
CA GLY A 85 7.31 -26.20 -23.69
C GLY A 85 6.53 -27.34 -24.38
N VAL A 86 7.18 -28.43 -24.74
CA VAL A 86 6.52 -29.62 -25.30
C VAL A 86 5.49 -30.18 -24.32
N MET A 87 5.82 -30.22 -23.02
CA MET A 87 4.86 -30.60 -21.98
C MET A 87 3.68 -29.62 -21.92
N LEU A 88 3.88 -28.30 -21.93
CA LEU A 88 2.80 -27.30 -21.94
C LEU A 88 1.87 -27.43 -23.16
N HIS A 89 2.40 -27.91 -24.29
CA HIS A 89 1.60 -28.14 -25.50
C HIS A 89 0.81 -29.46 -25.47
N ARG A 90 1.39 -30.51 -24.88
CA ARG A 90 0.83 -31.88 -24.92
C ARG A 90 0.12 -32.30 -23.64
N ALA A 91 0.37 -31.65 -22.51
CA ALA A 91 -0.12 -32.04 -21.20
C ALA A 91 -1.65 -32.10 -21.18
N ARG A 92 -2.15 -33.18 -20.58
CA ARG A 92 -3.57 -33.36 -20.27
C ARG A 92 -3.66 -33.56 -18.76
N GLY A 93 -4.41 -32.70 -18.07
CA GLY A 93 -4.56 -32.71 -16.61
C GLY A 93 -3.82 -31.58 -15.90
N VAL A 94 -4.40 -31.12 -14.78
CA VAL A 94 -3.95 -29.91 -14.06
C VAL A 94 -2.54 -30.06 -13.49
N PHE A 95 -2.20 -31.21 -12.88
CA PHE A 95 -0.90 -31.41 -12.23
C PHE A 95 0.28 -31.38 -13.22
N ILE A 96 0.21 -32.16 -14.32
CA ILE A 96 1.27 -32.18 -15.34
C ILE A 96 1.45 -30.79 -15.96
N THR A 97 0.35 -30.07 -16.15
CA THR A 97 0.36 -28.70 -16.67
C THR A 97 1.04 -27.73 -15.69
N CYS A 98 0.77 -27.85 -14.38
CA CYS A 98 1.46 -27.08 -13.34
C CYS A 98 2.95 -27.44 -13.26
N LEU A 99 3.30 -28.73 -13.33
CA LEU A 99 4.68 -29.19 -13.37
C LEU A 99 5.43 -28.63 -14.58
N ALA A 100 4.82 -28.65 -15.76
CA ALA A 100 5.40 -28.07 -16.96
C ALA A 100 5.65 -26.56 -16.82
N LEU A 101 4.72 -25.82 -16.20
CA LEU A 101 4.87 -24.40 -15.92
C LEU A 101 5.98 -24.10 -14.89
N VAL A 102 6.10 -24.91 -13.84
CA VAL A 102 7.17 -24.77 -12.84
C VAL A 102 8.52 -25.08 -13.50
N LEU A 103 8.65 -26.19 -14.23
CA LEU A 103 9.87 -26.53 -14.96
C LEU A 103 10.26 -25.45 -15.97
N TRP A 104 9.29 -24.88 -16.68
CA TRP A 104 9.49 -23.73 -17.57
C TRP A 104 10.16 -22.57 -16.83
N GLY A 105 9.61 -22.17 -15.68
CA GLY A 105 10.19 -21.11 -14.85
C GLY A 105 11.58 -21.46 -14.30
N THR A 106 11.77 -22.69 -13.82
CA THR A 106 13.04 -23.16 -13.25
C THR A 106 14.17 -23.14 -14.27
N PHE A 107 13.96 -23.67 -15.48
CA PHE A 107 15.00 -23.67 -16.50
C PHE A 107 15.28 -22.28 -17.08
N ILE A 108 14.30 -21.38 -17.09
CA ILE A 108 14.55 -19.95 -17.34
C ILE A 108 15.47 -19.37 -16.26
N ALA A 109 15.18 -19.61 -14.98
CA ALA A 109 16.00 -19.10 -13.89
C ALA A 109 17.45 -19.62 -13.96
N LEU A 110 17.65 -20.90 -14.26
CA LEU A 110 18.99 -21.48 -14.46
C LEU A 110 19.73 -20.84 -15.64
N LEU A 111 19.02 -20.58 -16.75
CA LEU A 111 19.59 -19.88 -17.90
C LEU A 111 20.03 -18.45 -17.53
N LEU A 112 19.19 -17.71 -16.79
CA LEU A 112 19.49 -16.35 -16.35
C LEU A 112 20.68 -16.30 -15.38
N LEU A 113 20.76 -17.24 -14.43
CA LEU A 113 21.91 -17.34 -13.52
C LEU A 113 23.21 -17.51 -14.29
N ARG A 114 23.22 -18.32 -15.35
CA ARG A 114 24.43 -18.54 -16.16
C ARG A 114 24.78 -17.32 -17.01
N ILE A 115 23.79 -16.63 -17.56
CA ILE A 115 24.01 -15.37 -18.30
C ILE A 115 24.57 -14.29 -17.36
N GLY A 116 24.10 -14.25 -16.11
CA GLY A 116 24.58 -13.36 -15.06
C GLY A 116 26.07 -13.50 -14.76
N ASP A 117 26.58 -14.72 -14.73
CA ASP A 117 28.00 -14.99 -14.48
C ASP A 117 28.91 -14.61 -15.67
N GLN A 118 28.37 -14.50 -16.89
CA GLN A 118 29.14 -14.24 -18.11
C GLN A 118 29.27 -12.76 -18.46
N ILE A 119 28.40 -11.91 -17.93
CA ILE A 119 28.37 -10.48 -18.24
C ILE A 119 29.19 -9.75 -17.17
N ASP A 120 30.16 -8.94 -17.60
CA ASP A 120 30.93 -8.05 -16.72
C ASP A 120 30.00 -7.16 -15.86
N HIS A 121 30.51 -6.60 -14.77
CA HIS A 121 29.76 -5.97 -13.65
C HIS A 121 28.87 -4.75 -14.00
N ASP A 122 28.51 -4.53 -15.27
CA ASP A 122 27.46 -3.59 -15.69
C ASP A 122 26.07 -4.19 -15.40
N GLU A 123 25.60 -3.97 -14.17
CA GLU A 123 24.29 -4.41 -13.68
C GLU A 123 23.13 -4.01 -14.61
N ARG A 124 23.25 -2.87 -15.30
CA ARG A 124 22.20 -2.36 -16.19
C ARG A 124 22.07 -3.23 -17.44
N GLN A 125 23.18 -3.59 -18.07
CA GLN A 125 23.18 -4.46 -19.25
C GLN A 125 22.67 -5.86 -18.91
N LEU A 126 23.14 -6.40 -17.79
CA LEU A 126 22.68 -7.69 -17.29
C LEU A 126 21.16 -7.67 -17.08
N PHE A 127 20.65 -6.66 -16.38
CA PHE A 127 19.23 -6.54 -16.08
C PHE A 127 18.38 -6.38 -17.35
N MET A 128 18.84 -5.58 -18.32
CA MET A 128 18.19 -5.42 -19.63
C MET A 128 18.12 -6.75 -20.40
N LEU A 129 19.23 -7.49 -20.47
CA LEU A 129 19.29 -8.77 -21.17
C LEU A 129 18.40 -9.82 -20.52
N CYS A 130 18.45 -9.93 -19.18
CA CYS A 130 17.62 -10.86 -18.42
C CYS A 130 16.12 -10.57 -18.59
N SER A 131 15.70 -9.31 -18.42
CA SER A 131 14.29 -8.92 -18.58
C SER A 131 13.81 -9.10 -20.03
N GLY A 132 14.62 -8.75 -21.03
CA GLY A 132 14.32 -8.99 -22.44
C GLY A 132 14.18 -10.48 -22.78
N LEU A 133 15.07 -11.32 -22.25
CA LEU A 133 15.01 -12.77 -22.45
C LEU A 133 13.76 -13.39 -21.81
N VAL A 134 13.43 -13.00 -20.58
CA VAL A 134 12.18 -13.43 -19.93
C VAL A 134 10.97 -12.99 -20.76
N PHE A 135 10.94 -11.75 -21.24
CA PHE A 135 9.86 -11.25 -22.09
C PHE A 135 9.64 -12.14 -23.32
N VAL A 136 10.70 -12.42 -24.08
CA VAL A 136 10.64 -13.26 -25.29
C VAL A 136 10.20 -14.68 -24.94
N LEU A 137 10.80 -15.28 -23.90
CA LEU A 137 10.47 -16.64 -23.51
C LEU A 137 9.01 -16.75 -23.06
N GLN A 138 8.48 -15.82 -22.25
CA GLN A 138 7.06 -15.87 -21.87
C GLN A 138 6.12 -15.72 -23.07
N LEU A 139 6.50 -14.95 -24.09
CA LEU A 139 5.74 -14.84 -25.34
C LEU A 139 5.75 -16.15 -26.13
N VAL A 140 6.91 -16.82 -26.23
CA VAL A 140 7.03 -18.17 -26.82
C VAL A 140 6.20 -19.19 -26.02
N GLY A 141 6.30 -19.16 -24.69
CA GLY A 141 5.53 -20.01 -23.81
C GLY A 141 4.03 -19.86 -24.04
N ALA A 142 3.53 -18.62 -24.16
CA ALA A 142 2.11 -18.34 -24.39
C ALA A 142 1.63 -18.80 -25.77
N PHE A 143 2.51 -18.81 -26.77
CA PHE A 143 2.24 -19.38 -28.09
C PHE A 143 2.11 -20.91 -28.02
N VAL A 144 3.00 -21.57 -27.27
CA VAL A 144 3.06 -23.04 -27.16
C VAL A 144 1.96 -23.60 -26.24
N ALA A 145 1.62 -22.89 -25.17
CA ALA A 145 0.65 -23.31 -24.18
C ALA A 145 -0.74 -23.47 -24.78
N ARG A 146 -1.42 -24.57 -24.45
CA ARG A 146 -2.82 -24.78 -24.82
C ARG A 146 -3.79 -24.11 -23.85
N ALA A 147 -3.59 -24.31 -22.55
CA ALA A 147 -4.55 -23.87 -21.53
C ALA A 147 -4.60 -22.34 -21.40
N LEU A 148 -5.80 -21.79 -21.40
CA LEU A 148 -6.05 -20.34 -21.35
C LEU A 148 -5.52 -19.70 -20.05
N TRP A 149 -5.67 -20.37 -18.91
CA TRP A 149 -5.18 -19.86 -17.62
C TRP A 149 -3.64 -19.79 -17.56
N ILE A 150 -2.91 -20.68 -18.25
CA ILE A 150 -1.45 -20.56 -18.37
C ILE A 150 -1.08 -19.32 -19.18
N LYS A 151 -1.80 -19.06 -20.29
CA LYS A 151 -1.59 -17.85 -21.09
C LYS A 151 -1.80 -16.58 -20.26
N ARG A 152 -2.71 -16.59 -19.27
CA ARG A 152 -2.85 -15.48 -18.31
C ARG A 152 -1.61 -15.32 -17.42
N ILE A 153 -1.08 -16.42 -16.87
CA ILE A 153 0.13 -16.35 -16.03
C ILE A 153 1.31 -15.86 -16.86
N MET A 154 1.49 -16.40 -18.06
CA MET A 154 2.55 -16.00 -18.97
C MET A 154 2.40 -14.55 -19.43
N GLY A 155 1.19 -14.09 -19.74
CA GLY A 155 0.93 -12.70 -20.10
C GLY A 155 1.20 -11.71 -18.97
N PHE A 156 0.89 -12.10 -17.73
CA PHE A 156 1.25 -11.32 -16.55
C PHE A 156 2.78 -11.16 -16.43
N VAL A 157 3.53 -12.28 -16.44
CA VAL A 157 5.00 -12.26 -16.30
C VAL A 157 5.66 -11.57 -17.50
N CYS A 158 5.15 -11.80 -18.71
CA CYS A 158 5.60 -11.16 -19.94
C CYS A 158 5.48 -9.64 -19.87
N ALA A 159 4.36 -9.12 -19.36
CA ALA A 159 4.15 -7.69 -19.19
C ALA A 159 5.10 -7.07 -18.16
N VAL A 160 5.32 -7.74 -17.02
CA VAL A 160 6.32 -7.30 -16.03
C VAL A 160 7.70 -7.25 -16.69
N ALA A 161 8.14 -8.34 -17.33
CA ALA A 161 9.44 -8.40 -17.99
C ALA A 161 9.61 -7.33 -19.09
N LEU A 162 8.57 -7.10 -19.91
CA LEU A 162 8.59 -6.06 -20.94
C LEU A 162 8.68 -4.66 -20.34
N HIS A 163 7.93 -4.38 -19.28
CA HIS A 163 7.94 -3.08 -18.61
C HIS A 163 9.35 -2.76 -18.09
N TRP A 164 9.98 -3.72 -17.40
CA TRP A 164 11.33 -3.56 -16.87
C TRP A 164 12.37 -3.44 -17.99
N PHE A 165 12.28 -4.25 -19.04
CA PHE A 165 13.14 -4.13 -20.23
C PHE A 165 13.06 -2.72 -20.84
N LEU A 166 11.83 -2.23 -21.12
CA LEU A 166 11.62 -0.91 -21.69
C LEU A 166 12.09 0.20 -20.72
N ALA A 167 11.83 0.06 -19.42
CA ALA A 167 12.28 1.01 -18.42
C ALA A 167 13.82 1.13 -18.41
N THR A 168 14.55 0.02 -18.49
CA THR A 168 16.02 0.02 -18.54
C THR A 168 16.58 0.54 -19.87
N VAL A 169 15.92 0.25 -20.99
CA VAL A 169 16.30 0.81 -22.30
C VAL A 169 16.11 2.33 -22.31
N MET A 170 14.99 2.82 -21.76
CA MET A 170 14.63 4.23 -21.77
C MET A 170 15.24 5.02 -20.61
N SER A 171 15.92 4.36 -19.67
CA SER A 171 16.50 5.00 -18.49
C SER A 171 17.64 5.97 -18.80
N SER A 172 18.20 5.98 -20.01
CA SER A 172 19.18 7.01 -20.37
C SER A 172 18.57 8.41 -20.55
N SER A 173 17.24 8.53 -20.63
CA SER A 173 16.56 9.80 -20.82
C SER A 173 15.63 10.12 -19.66
N LEU A 174 15.96 11.19 -18.96
CA LEU A 174 15.17 11.71 -17.84
C LEU A 174 13.72 12.04 -18.25
N LEU A 175 13.52 12.61 -19.44
CA LEU A 175 12.17 12.92 -19.94
C LEU A 175 11.34 11.66 -20.16
N LEU A 176 11.93 10.59 -20.72
CA LEU A 176 11.19 9.33 -20.96
C LEU A 176 10.76 8.67 -19.66
N VAL A 177 11.54 8.85 -18.59
CA VAL A 177 11.25 8.30 -17.26
C VAL A 177 10.20 9.13 -16.54
N VAL A 178 10.29 10.46 -16.62
CA VAL A 178 9.34 11.40 -16.01
C VAL A 178 7.94 11.26 -16.59
N PHE A 179 7.84 11.02 -17.90
CA PHE A 179 6.56 10.77 -18.57
C PHE A 179 6.11 9.31 -18.53
N ASP A 180 6.88 8.43 -17.87
CA ASP A 180 6.63 6.99 -17.77
C ASP A 180 6.29 6.36 -19.14
N VAL A 181 7.14 6.64 -20.14
CA VAL A 181 6.86 6.31 -21.54
C VAL A 181 6.77 4.80 -21.76
N SER A 182 7.51 3.99 -20.99
CA SER A 182 7.41 2.52 -21.04
C SER A 182 5.99 2.04 -20.71
N SER A 183 5.41 2.51 -19.60
CA SER A 183 4.02 2.25 -19.25
C SER A 183 3.06 2.82 -20.29
N LEU A 184 3.30 4.05 -20.77
CA LEU A 184 2.44 4.72 -21.75
C LEU A 184 2.29 3.89 -23.02
N LEU A 185 3.42 3.38 -23.54
CA LEU A 185 3.47 2.56 -24.74
C LEU A 185 2.65 1.27 -24.54
N MET A 186 2.86 0.58 -23.42
CA MET A 186 2.14 -0.66 -23.13
C MET A 186 0.63 -0.41 -22.94
N VAL A 187 0.24 0.66 -22.25
CA VAL A 187 -1.17 1.07 -22.11
C VAL A 187 -1.76 1.42 -23.47
N ALA A 188 -1.07 2.18 -24.30
CA ALA A 188 -1.53 2.54 -25.64
C ALA A 188 -1.74 1.30 -26.53
N CYS A 189 -0.81 0.34 -26.50
CA CYS A 189 -0.96 -0.94 -27.19
C CYS A 189 -2.19 -1.72 -26.70
N TRP A 190 -2.41 -1.77 -25.39
CA TRP A 190 -3.57 -2.45 -24.80
C TRP A 190 -4.89 -1.75 -25.14
N LEU A 191 -4.93 -0.41 -25.11
CA LEU A 191 -6.10 0.37 -25.53
C LEU A 191 -6.44 0.17 -27.00
N PHE A 192 -5.42 0.14 -27.87
CA PHE A 192 -5.58 -0.15 -29.28
C PHE A 192 -6.16 -1.55 -29.48
N PHE A 193 -5.66 -2.55 -28.72
CA PHE A 193 -6.20 -3.90 -28.74
C PHE A 193 -7.67 -3.94 -28.33
N ILE A 194 -8.05 -3.38 -27.17
CA ILE A 194 -9.44 -3.34 -26.71
C ILE A 194 -10.38 -2.78 -27.78
N ARG A 195 -9.93 -1.73 -28.47
CA ARG A 195 -10.75 -1.07 -29.49
C ARG A 195 -10.93 -1.92 -30.75
N LYS A 196 -9.98 -2.81 -31.07
CA LYS A 196 -10.02 -3.70 -32.25
C LYS A 196 -10.53 -5.09 -31.94
N GLU A 197 -10.46 -5.51 -30.68
CA GLU A 197 -10.77 -6.86 -30.21
C GLU A 197 -12.15 -7.36 -30.68
N PRO A 198 -13.26 -6.62 -30.54
CA PRO A 198 -14.57 -7.13 -30.96
C PRO A 198 -14.61 -7.52 -32.44
N GLY A 199 -13.99 -6.72 -33.31
CA GLY A 199 -13.90 -7.01 -34.74
C GLY A 199 -12.94 -8.16 -35.06
N LEU A 200 -11.83 -8.27 -34.32
CA LEU A 200 -10.87 -9.34 -34.47
C LEU A 200 -11.45 -10.70 -34.04
N LEU A 201 -12.14 -10.74 -32.90
CA LEU A 201 -12.82 -11.94 -32.40
C LEU A 201 -13.97 -12.35 -33.33
N ALA A 202 -14.73 -11.39 -33.88
CA ALA A 202 -15.74 -11.69 -34.88
C ALA A 202 -15.16 -12.33 -36.16
N ALA A 203 -13.96 -11.90 -36.58
CA ALA A 203 -13.33 -12.39 -37.81
C ALA A 203 -12.57 -13.73 -37.65
N ARG A 204 -11.94 -13.98 -36.49
CA ARG A 204 -10.98 -15.09 -36.29
C ARG A 204 -11.26 -15.97 -35.07
N GLY A 205 -12.33 -15.66 -34.31
CA GLY A 205 -12.94 -16.48 -33.28
C GLY A 205 -11.97 -17.21 -32.35
N ALA A 206 -11.95 -18.53 -32.46
CA ALA A 206 -11.24 -19.44 -31.55
C ALA A 206 -9.71 -19.24 -31.53
N SER A 207 -9.11 -18.79 -32.63
CA SER A 207 -7.64 -18.61 -32.70
C SER A 207 -7.13 -17.42 -31.89
N LEU A 208 -7.98 -16.41 -31.66
CA LEU A 208 -7.62 -15.18 -30.97
C LEU A 208 -8.09 -15.14 -29.50
N THR A 209 -8.97 -16.05 -29.09
CA THR A 209 -9.43 -16.12 -27.70
C THR A 209 -8.28 -16.28 -26.70
N GLY A 210 -7.27 -17.12 -27.03
CA GLY A 210 -6.09 -17.27 -26.20
C GLY A 210 -5.26 -15.98 -26.06
N TRP A 211 -5.18 -15.18 -27.13
CA TRP A 211 -4.45 -13.91 -27.14
C TRP A 211 -5.22 -12.78 -26.45
N ALA A 212 -6.55 -12.77 -26.55
CA ALA A 212 -7.39 -11.85 -25.79
C ALA A 212 -7.20 -12.04 -24.28
N VAL A 213 -7.22 -13.30 -23.86
CA VAL A 213 -7.00 -13.69 -22.46
C VAL A 213 -5.57 -13.34 -21.98
N PHE A 214 -4.56 -13.54 -22.84
CA PHE A 214 -3.20 -13.09 -22.56
C PHE A 214 -3.15 -11.56 -22.37
N LEU A 215 -3.77 -10.79 -23.25
CA LEU A 215 -3.76 -9.33 -23.18
C LEU A 215 -4.57 -8.75 -22.00
N ASP A 216 -5.59 -9.47 -21.51
CA ASP A 216 -6.25 -9.14 -20.24
C ASP A 216 -5.26 -9.22 -19.06
N SER A 217 -4.44 -10.27 -19.01
CA SER A 217 -3.45 -10.43 -17.94
C SER A 217 -2.31 -9.41 -18.01
N VAL A 218 -1.97 -8.93 -19.22
CA VAL A 218 -1.02 -7.82 -19.42
C VAL A 218 -1.53 -6.56 -18.71
N ALA A 219 -2.82 -6.24 -18.81
CA ALA A 219 -3.38 -5.10 -18.08
C ALA A 219 -3.34 -5.28 -16.56
N VAL A 220 -3.61 -6.48 -16.06
CA VAL A 220 -3.51 -6.76 -14.62
C VAL A 220 -2.08 -6.55 -14.12
N ALA A 221 -1.08 -7.01 -14.87
CA ALA A 221 0.33 -6.78 -14.56
C ALA A 221 0.70 -5.30 -14.56
N LEU A 222 0.27 -4.54 -15.58
CA LEU A 222 0.51 -3.10 -15.65
C LEU A 222 -0.09 -2.35 -14.46
N ILE A 223 -1.33 -2.67 -14.06
CA ILE A 223 -1.96 -2.06 -12.88
C ILE A 223 -1.18 -2.41 -11.61
N GLY A 224 -0.73 -3.66 -11.47
CA GLY A 224 0.11 -4.10 -10.35
C GLY A 224 1.44 -3.35 -10.30
N MET A 225 2.13 -3.25 -11.45
CA MET A 225 3.38 -2.49 -11.56
C MET A 225 3.19 -1.02 -11.20
N MET A 226 2.11 -0.37 -11.65
CA MET A 226 1.80 1.01 -11.28
C MET A 226 1.48 1.17 -9.79
N ALA A 227 0.82 0.18 -9.17
CA ALA A 227 0.54 0.20 -7.74
C ALA A 227 1.82 0.01 -6.90
N LEU A 228 2.74 -0.87 -7.34
CA LEU A 228 3.98 -1.21 -6.62
C LEU A 228 5.12 -0.22 -6.87
N ASN A 229 5.35 0.21 -8.11
CA ASN A 229 6.43 1.13 -8.48
C ASN A 229 6.29 2.54 -7.88
N TYR A 230 5.13 2.87 -7.29
CA TYR A 230 4.83 4.19 -6.74
C TYR A 230 4.78 4.23 -5.22
N VAL A 231 5.11 3.12 -4.53
CA VAL A 231 5.29 3.11 -3.07
C VAL A 231 6.41 4.11 -2.65
N ASP A 232 7.41 4.34 -3.49
CA ASP A 232 8.49 5.32 -3.21
C ASP A 232 8.29 6.70 -3.87
N ALA A 233 7.43 6.83 -4.89
CA ALA A 233 7.40 8.00 -5.78
C ALA A 233 6.58 9.21 -5.27
N GLY A 234 5.93 9.11 -4.10
CA GLY A 234 5.07 10.16 -3.54
C GLY A 234 5.78 11.45 -3.11
N LEU A 235 7.12 11.46 -3.05
CA LEU A 235 7.91 12.57 -2.48
C LEU A 235 8.95 13.17 -3.44
N GLY A 236 8.99 12.74 -4.71
CA GLY A 236 10.18 12.94 -5.56
C GLY A 236 11.32 11.96 -5.22
N VAL A 237 11.18 11.21 -4.11
CA VAL A 237 12.09 10.16 -3.65
C VAL A 237 12.03 8.89 -4.51
N GLY A 238 10.91 8.59 -5.18
CA GLY A 238 10.87 7.49 -6.15
C GLY A 238 11.45 7.85 -7.52
N LEU A 239 11.59 9.15 -7.82
CA LEU A 239 12.49 9.58 -8.88
C LEU A 239 13.94 9.32 -8.42
N SER A 240 14.30 9.68 -7.18
CA SER A 240 15.64 9.37 -6.67
C SER A 240 15.93 7.88 -6.55
N HIS A 241 15.01 6.98 -6.18
CA HIS A 241 15.29 5.53 -6.20
C HIS A 241 15.28 4.93 -7.61
N LYS A 242 14.40 5.38 -8.52
CA LYS A 242 14.45 4.97 -9.94
C LYS A 242 15.73 5.44 -10.63
N LEU A 243 16.26 6.60 -10.24
CA LEU A 243 17.54 7.14 -10.70
C LEU A 243 18.72 6.47 -9.97
N GLN A 244 18.72 6.38 -8.65
CA GLN A 244 19.86 5.94 -7.84
C GLN A 244 20.03 4.41 -7.82
N GLY A 245 18.94 3.64 -7.77
CA GLY A 245 18.97 2.17 -7.73
C GLY A 245 19.15 1.49 -9.10
N LEU A 246 19.06 2.24 -10.20
CA LEU A 246 19.22 1.71 -11.57
C LEU A 246 20.26 2.49 -12.41
N TRP A 247 20.70 3.68 -11.99
CA TRP A 247 21.47 4.59 -12.86
C TRP A 247 22.84 5.01 -12.32
N GLY A 248 23.19 4.82 -11.05
CA GLY A 248 24.44 5.38 -10.52
C GLY A 248 24.60 6.89 -10.76
N THR A 249 23.51 7.59 -11.11
CA THR A 249 23.49 9.05 -11.27
C THR A 249 23.10 9.63 -9.93
N ASP A 250 24.05 10.34 -9.33
CA ASP A 250 23.85 11.09 -8.10
C ASP A 250 22.87 12.24 -8.36
N VAL A 251 21.59 11.98 -8.09
CA VAL A 251 20.51 12.98 -8.11
C VAL A 251 20.82 14.14 -7.17
N THR A 252 21.70 13.91 -6.20
CA THR A 252 22.25 14.90 -5.27
C THR A 252 23.03 16.02 -5.95
N ASP A 253 23.53 15.82 -7.18
CA ASP A 253 24.30 16.83 -7.91
C ASP A 253 23.43 17.72 -8.82
N MET A 254 22.13 17.42 -8.94
CA MET A 254 21.23 18.22 -9.78
C MET A 254 20.78 19.50 -9.04
N PRO A 255 20.77 20.66 -9.73
CA PRO A 255 20.20 21.88 -9.17
C PRO A 255 18.74 21.67 -8.75
N GLU A 256 18.37 22.19 -7.58
CA GLU A 256 17.03 22.04 -7.01
C GLU A 256 15.93 22.57 -7.95
N SER A 257 16.22 23.66 -8.69
CA SER A 257 15.31 24.23 -9.69
C SER A 257 14.97 23.25 -10.81
N THR A 258 15.95 22.46 -11.26
CA THR A 258 15.79 21.42 -12.27
C THR A 258 14.92 20.29 -11.75
N LEU A 259 15.16 19.82 -10.51
CA LEU A 259 14.35 18.80 -9.87
C LEU A 259 12.88 19.24 -9.71
N ARG A 260 12.65 20.48 -9.29
CA ARG A 260 11.30 21.08 -9.18
C ARG A 260 10.60 21.17 -10.54
N LEU A 261 11.30 21.59 -11.60
CA LEU A 261 10.75 21.66 -12.95
C LEU A 261 10.32 20.28 -13.44
N ILE A 262 11.19 19.28 -13.27
CA ILE A 262 10.94 17.89 -13.67
C ILE A 262 9.73 17.31 -12.93
N ALA A 263 9.68 17.46 -11.62
CA ALA A 263 8.55 16.99 -10.81
C ALA A 263 7.24 17.66 -11.25
N THR A 264 7.29 18.97 -11.55
CA THR A 264 6.12 19.72 -12.03
C THR A 264 5.65 19.21 -13.40
N ALA A 265 6.58 18.95 -14.33
CA ALA A 265 6.26 18.38 -15.64
C ALA A 265 5.56 17.01 -15.51
N GLY A 266 6.05 16.13 -14.63
CA GLY A 266 5.41 14.84 -14.35
C GLY A 266 4.00 14.97 -13.77
N ARG A 267 3.77 15.94 -12.88
CA ARG A 267 2.44 16.22 -12.30
C ARG A 267 1.46 16.76 -13.36
N VAL A 268 1.90 17.73 -14.18
CA VAL A 268 1.10 18.27 -15.29
C VAL A 268 0.73 17.16 -16.28
N TRP A 269 1.67 16.26 -16.57
CA TRP A 269 1.42 15.09 -17.41
C TRP A 269 0.36 14.16 -16.83
N ALA A 270 0.44 13.83 -15.53
CA ALA A 270 -0.57 13.01 -14.87
C ALA A 270 -1.97 13.63 -14.91
N VAL A 271 -2.07 14.95 -14.64
CA VAL A 271 -3.32 15.71 -14.78
C VAL A 271 -3.87 15.62 -16.20
N ALA A 272 -3.03 15.83 -17.21
CA ALA A 272 -3.41 15.74 -18.61
C ALA A 272 -3.94 14.35 -18.98
N LEU A 273 -3.30 13.27 -18.49
CA LEU A 273 -3.75 11.90 -18.70
C LEU A 273 -5.13 11.62 -18.07
N VAL A 274 -5.40 12.12 -16.85
CA VAL A 274 -6.73 11.97 -16.23
C VAL A 274 -7.81 12.71 -17.02
N LEU A 275 -7.53 13.94 -17.47
CA LEU A 275 -8.46 14.72 -18.27
C LEU A 275 -8.72 14.05 -19.63
N LEU A 276 -7.68 13.52 -20.28
CA LEU A 276 -7.79 12.73 -21.50
C LEU A 276 -8.65 11.49 -21.26
N ALA A 277 -8.38 10.71 -20.21
CA ALA A 277 -9.13 9.51 -19.86
C ALA A 277 -10.61 9.81 -19.64
N THR A 278 -10.91 10.87 -18.88
CA THR A 278 -12.28 11.35 -18.62
C THR A 278 -12.97 11.76 -19.93
N GLY A 279 -12.28 12.52 -20.77
CA GLY A 279 -12.78 12.95 -22.09
C GLY A 279 -13.08 11.77 -23.03
N LEU A 280 -12.23 10.74 -23.04
CA LEU A 280 -12.43 9.53 -23.84
C LEU A 280 -13.69 8.77 -23.41
N VAL A 281 -13.89 8.54 -22.11
CA VAL A 281 -15.10 7.88 -21.59
C VAL A 281 -16.34 8.72 -21.88
N HIS A 282 -16.28 10.03 -21.62
CA HIS A 282 -17.38 10.94 -21.90
C HIS A 282 -17.79 10.91 -23.37
N ALA A 283 -16.82 11.06 -24.28
CA ALA A 283 -17.06 11.05 -25.72
C ALA A 283 -17.57 9.69 -26.23
N HIS A 284 -17.13 8.58 -25.65
CA HIS A 284 -17.60 7.25 -26.01
C HIS A 284 -19.06 7.03 -25.56
N TRP A 285 -19.37 7.29 -24.29
CA TRP A 285 -20.72 7.10 -23.75
C TRP A 285 -21.74 8.07 -24.35
N LYS A 286 -21.35 9.32 -24.62
CA LYS A 286 -22.21 10.30 -25.29
C LYS A 286 -22.55 9.86 -26.72
N ARG A 287 -21.55 9.44 -27.51
CA ARG A 287 -21.77 8.97 -28.89
C ARG A 287 -22.59 7.68 -28.94
N GLY A 288 -22.38 6.78 -27.98
CA GLY A 288 -23.10 5.51 -27.89
C GLY A 288 -24.49 5.61 -27.26
N GLY A 289 -24.92 6.79 -26.77
CA GLY A 289 -26.16 6.91 -26.02
C GLY A 289 -26.22 6.06 -24.74
N MET A 290 -25.06 5.67 -24.21
CA MET A 290 -24.93 4.67 -23.12
C MET A 290 -25.15 5.26 -21.73
N ALA A 291 -25.13 6.60 -21.62
CA ALA A 291 -25.21 7.30 -20.35
C ALA A 291 -26.19 8.47 -20.44
N GLN A 292 -26.94 8.70 -19.37
CA GLN A 292 -27.79 9.87 -19.26
C GLN A 292 -26.92 11.15 -19.18
N PRO A 293 -27.43 12.32 -19.61
CA PRO A 293 -26.70 13.58 -19.51
C PRO A 293 -26.19 13.87 -18.09
N GLN A 294 -26.97 13.48 -17.09
CA GLN A 294 -26.62 13.55 -15.68
C GLN A 294 -25.36 12.74 -15.35
N THR A 295 -25.32 11.46 -15.73
CA THR A 295 -24.14 10.60 -15.54
C THR A 295 -22.90 11.18 -16.21
N LEU A 296 -23.05 11.78 -17.40
CA LEU A 296 -21.95 12.43 -18.10
C LEU A 296 -21.42 13.67 -17.38
N MET A 297 -22.28 14.45 -16.72
CA MET A 297 -21.87 15.57 -15.87
C MET A 297 -21.17 15.09 -14.60
N THR A 298 -21.70 14.05 -13.96
CA THR A 298 -21.06 13.44 -12.79
C THR A 298 -19.66 12.92 -13.15
N LEU A 299 -19.52 12.26 -14.31
CA LEU A 299 -18.23 11.79 -14.82
C LEU A 299 -17.23 12.95 -14.98
N LEU A 300 -17.65 14.07 -15.56
CA LEU A 300 -16.78 15.25 -15.71
C LEU A 300 -16.38 15.83 -14.35
N GLY A 301 -17.33 15.98 -13.42
CA GLY A 301 -17.04 16.47 -12.07
C GLY A 301 -16.06 15.57 -11.32
N THR A 302 -16.29 14.24 -11.35
CA THR A 302 -15.36 13.27 -10.76
C THR A 302 -14.01 13.27 -11.46
N GLY A 303 -13.96 13.47 -12.78
CA GLY A 303 -12.73 13.54 -13.55
C GLY A 303 -11.89 14.77 -13.21
N VAL A 304 -12.52 15.93 -12.99
CA VAL A 304 -11.82 17.14 -12.51
C VAL A 304 -11.22 16.89 -11.13
N LEU A 305 -11.98 16.32 -10.19
CA LEU A 305 -11.47 16.03 -8.86
C LEU A 305 -10.34 14.98 -8.89
N LEU A 306 -10.48 13.95 -9.73
CA LEU A 306 -9.41 12.98 -9.93
C LEU A 306 -8.16 13.62 -10.56
N ALA A 307 -8.33 14.63 -11.41
CA ALA A 307 -7.22 15.38 -12.00
C ALA A 307 -6.51 16.22 -10.93
N VAL A 308 -7.24 16.89 -10.03
CA VAL A 308 -6.64 17.57 -8.87
C VAL A 308 -5.91 16.55 -7.98
N ALA A 309 -6.49 15.37 -7.75
CA ALA A 309 -5.83 14.32 -6.99
C ALA A 309 -4.53 13.80 -7.67
N ALA A 310 -4.53 13.71 -9.01
CA ALA A 310 -3.37 13.28 -9.79
C ALA A 310 -2.18 14.25 -9.73
N TRP A 311 -2.42 15.52 -9.39
CA TRP A 311 -1.35 16.46 -9.08
C TRP A 311 -0.51 16.00 -7.88
N PHE A 312 -1.16 15.45 -6.85
CA PHE A 312 -0.50 14.97 -5.63
C PHE A 312 -0.06 13.51 -5.74
N ALA A 313 -0.76 12.71 -6.55
CA ALA A 313 -0.44 11.31 -6.81
C ALA A 313 -0.34 11.05 -8.34
N PRO A 314 0.83 11.30 -8.97
CA PRO A 314 0.98 11.20 -10.43
C PRO A 314 0.64 9.83 -11.05
N SER A 315 0.73 8.74 -10.27
CA SER A 315 0.31 7.39 -10.70
C SER A 315 -1.16 7.30 -11.12
N LEU A 316 -2.01 8.21 -10.63
CA LEU A 316 -3.41 8.28 -11.02
C LEU A 316 -3.61 8.56 -12.51
N GLY A 317 -2.66 9.20 -13.19
CA GLY A 317 -2.74 9.50 -14.62
C GLY A 317 -2.86 8.24 -15.47
N MET A 318 -1.91 7.30 -15.32
CA MET A 318 -1.92 6.03 -16.05
C MET A 318 -3.09 5.13 -15.63
N LEU A 319 -3.38 5.06 -14.32
CA LEU A 319 -4.49 4.27 -13.79
C LEU A 319 -5.84 4.76 -14.32
N ALA A 320 -6.04 6.07 -14.45
CA ALA A 320 -7.24 6.65 -15.05
C ALA A 320 -7.34 6.29 -16.54
N LEU A 321 -6.24 6.35 -17.29
CA LEU A 321 -6.21 5.97 -18.70
C LEU A 321 -6.54 4.49 -18.91
N MET A 322 -6.02 3.60 -18.07
CA MET A 322 -6.37 2.18 -18.07
C MET A 322 -7.83 1.95 -17.68
N ALA A 323 -8.33 2.64 -16.65
CA ALA A 323 -9.72 2.56 -16.23
C ALA A 323 -10.67 3.01 -17.35
N ALA A 324 -10.32 4.08 -18.08
CA ALA A 324 -11.06 4.53 -19.25
C ALA A 324 -11.13 3.46 -20.34
N GLY A 325 -9.99 2.82 -20.65
CA GLY A 325 -9.93 1.68 -21.56
C GLY A 325 -10.82 0.52 -21.13
N ALA A 326 -10.74 0.14 -19.85
CA ALA A 326 -11.54 -0.93 -19.29
C ALA A 326 -13.05 -0.62 -19.33
N LEU A 327 -13.46 0.62 -19.02
CA LEU A 327 -14.85 1.05 -19.07
C LEU A 327 -15.39 1.09 -20.51
N ILE A 328 -14.60 1.59 -21.46
CA ILE A 328 -14.94 1.60 -22.89
C ILE A 328 -15.03 0.17 -23.44
N GLY A 329 -14.14 -0.73 -22.99
CA GLY A 329 -14.11 -2.13 -23.39
C GLY A 329 -15.08 -3.04 -22.62
N GLY A 330 -15.88 -2.52 -21.68
CA GLY A 330 -16.82 -3.32 -20.88
C GLY A 330 -16.18 -4.25 -19.83
N ARG A 331 -14.90 -4.05 -19.47
CA ARG A 331 -14.12 -4.88 -18.54
C ARG A 331 -14.20 -4.34 -17.10
N TRP A 332 -15.40 -4.38 -16.51
CA TRP A 332 -15.66 -3.76 -15.20
C TRP A 332 -14.74 -4.26 -14.07
N ARG A 333 -14.25 -5.51 -14.12
CA ARG A 333 -13.31 -6.06 -13.14
C ARG A 333 -11.94 -5.38 -13.19
N ILE A 334 -11.46 -5.09 -14.40
CA ILE A 334 -10.20 -4.36 -14.61
C ILE A 334 -10.40 -2.90 -14.17
N ALA A 335 -11.54 -2.29 -14.49
CA ALA A 335 -11.87 -0.94 -14.01
C ALA A 335 -11.93 -0.87 -12.47
N ALA A 336 -12.53 -1.88 -11.82
CA ALA A 336 -12.55 -1.99 -10.37
C ALA A 336 -11.13 -2.17 -9.79
N LEU A 337 -10.28 -2.98 -10.44
CA LEU A 337 -8.89 -3.14 -10.06
C LEU A 337 -8.10 -1.83 -10.19
N CYS A 338 -8.31 -1.05 -11.26
CA CYS A 338 -7.77 0.31 -11.38
C CYS A 338 -8.25 1.21 -10.24
N GLY A 339 -9.52 1.09 -9.83
CA GLY A 339 -10.07 1.82 -8.68
C GLY A 339 -9.37 1.46 -7.36
N VAL A 340 -9.15 0.16 -7.10
CA VAL A 340 -8.39 -0.30 -5.92
C VAL A 340 -6.94 0.19 -5.98
N ALA A 341 -6.28 0.09 -7.12
CA ALA A 341 -4.92 0.61 -7.32
C ALA A 341 -4.85 2.13 -7.16
N ALA A 342 -5.89 2.87 -7.58
CA ALA A 342 -5.99 4.30 -7.37
C ALA A 342 -6.15 4.66 -5.88
N LEU A 343 -6.94 3.88 -5.12
CA LEU A 343 -7.04 4.04 -3.67
C LEU A 343 -5.71 3.76 -2.97
N TRP A 344 -4.99 2.72 -3.40
CA TRP A 344 -3.65 2.43 -2.92
C TRP A 344 -2.68 3.58 -3.23
N ALA A 345 -2.67 4.09 -4.47
CA ALA A 345 -1.87 5.25 -4.87
C ALA A 345 -2.19 6.50 -4.03
N LEU A 346 -3.48 6.73 -3.75
CA LEU A 346 -3.93 7.82 -2.88
C LEU A 346 -3.53 7.61 -1.43
N SER A 347 -3.52 6.38 -0.92
CA SER A 347 -3.05 6.12 0.46
C SER A 347 -1.59 6.48 0.65
N GLN A 348 -0.78 6.49 -0.42
CA GLN A 348 0.62 6.93 -0.32
C GLN A 348 0.74 8.42 0.03
N PHE A 349 -0.28 9.24 -0.26
CA PHE A 349 -0.31 10.64 0.18
C PHE A 349 -0.27 10.78 1.71
N TYR A 350 -0.69 9.74 2.45
CA TYR A 350 -0.54 9.67 3.91
C TYR A 350 0.93 9.84 4.33
N TYR A 351 1.86 9.26 3.57
CA TYR A 351 3.29 9.27 3.88
C TYR A 351 4.02 10.57 3.47
N SER A 352 3.32 11.55 2.90
CA SER A 352 3.93 12.82 2.52
C SER A 352 4.21 13.70 3.74
N LEU A 353 5.48 13.91 4.09
CA LEU A 353 5.90 14.72 5.24
C LEU A 353 5.70 16.23 5.05
N ALA A 354 5.55 16.69 3.80
CA ALA A 354 5.37 18.12 3.49
C ALA A 354 4.00 18.69 3.93
N TRP A 355 3.07 17.82 4.33
CA TRP A 355 1.70 18.20 4.68
C TRP A 355 1.36 17.70 6.07
N THR A 356 0.85 18.62 6.90
CA THR A 356 0.33 18.28 8.23
C THR A 356 -0.85 17.32 8.12
N LEU A 357 -1.05 16.44 9.12
CA LEU A 357 -2.18 15.50 9.11
C LEU A 357 -3.53 16.24 9.05
N ALA A 358 -3.62 17.38 9.72
CA ALA A 358 -4.80 18.25 9.69
C ALA A 358 -5.11 18.79 8.28
N GLN A 359 -4.10 19.23 7.53
CA GLN A 359 -4.28 19.69 6.15
C GLN A 359 -4.69 18.54 5.22
N LYS A 360 -4.13 17.33 5.43
CA LYS A 360 -4.54 16.13 4.67
C LYS A 360 -6.02 15.79 4.91
N GLY A 361 -6.44 15.81 6.18
CA GLY A 361 -7.83 15.58 6.57
C GLY A 361 -8.79 16.64 6.01
N LEU A 362 -8.42 17.92 6.11
CA LEU A 362 -9.18 19.03 5.53
C LEU A 362 -9.33 18.89 4.01
N GLY A 363 -8.25 18.51 3.31
CA GLY A 363 -8.27 18.25 1.89
C GLY A 363 -9.30 17.18 1.51
N LEU A 364 -9.24 16.01 2.16
CA LEU A 364 -10.21 14.93 1.94
C LEU A 364 -11.65 15.36 2.23
N ALA A 365 -11.87 16.11 3.31
CA ALA A 365 -13.19 16.65 3.66
C ALA A 365 -13.70 17.62 2.58
N LEU A 366 -12.85 18.51 2.07
CA LEU A 366 -13.16 19.43 0.99
C LEU A 366 -13.51 18.68 -0.31
N PHE A 367 -12.73 17.66 -0.68
CA PHE A 367 -13.02 16.81 -1.83
C PHE A 367 -14.39 16.14 -1.72
N GLY A 368 -14.71 15.59 -0.55
CA GLY A 368 -16.02 15.01 -0.26
C GLY A 368 -17.16 16.05 -0.33
N ALA A 369 -16.95 17.23 0.24
CA ALA A 369 -17.91 18.33 0.22
C ALA A 369 -18.18 18.83 -1.20
N LEU A 370 -17.13 18.98 -2.03
CA LEU A 370 -17.24 19.36 -3.44
C LEU A 370 -17.99 18.32 -4.27
N LEU A 371 -17.75 17.01 -4.04
CA LEU A 371 -18.53 15.94 -4.66
C LEU A 371 -20.01 16.02 -4.29
N LEU A 372 -20.31 16.17 -3.00
CA LEU A 372 -21.69 16.28 -2.50
C LEU A 372 -22.39 17.53 -3.04
N ALA A 373 -21.72 18.67 -3.04
CA ALA A 373 -22.23 19.91 -3.60
C ALA A 373 -22.50 19.79 -5.10
N GLY A 374 -21.59 19.14 -5.86
CA GLY A 374 -21.77 18.86 -7.28
C GLY A 374 -22.99 17.96 -7.55
N LEU A 375 -23.13 16.86 -6.80
CA LEU A 375 -24.28 15.96 -6.91
C LEU A 375 -25.60 16.65 -6.51
N TYR A 376 -25.58 17.48 -5.47
CA TYR A 376 -26.74 18.25 -5.02
C TYR A 376 -27.15 19.30 -6.06
N LEU A 377 -26.20 20.07 -6.58
CA LEU A 377 -26.44 21.05 -7.64
C LEU A 377 -26.99 20.38 -8.90
N GLN A 378 -26.43 19.24 -9.30
CA GLN A 378 -26.92 18.45 -10.42
C GLN A 378 -28.38 18.01 -10.21
N ARG A 379 -28.73 17.58 -8.99
CA ARG A 379 -30.11 17.24 -8.63
C ARG A 379 -31.04 18.47 -8.69
N LEU A 380 -30.61 19.62 -8.19
CA LEU A 380 -31.39 20.86 -8.26
C LEU A 380 -31.64 21.29 -9.71
N LEU A 381 -30.61 21.22 -10.57
CA LEU A 381 -30.73 21.56 -11.98
C LEU A 381 -31.65 20.58 -12.73
N ALA A 382 -31.56 19.29 -12.41
CA ALA A 382 -32.47 18.27 -12.96
C ALA A 382 -33.93 18.51 -12.54
N ALA A 383 -34.17 18.86 -11.27
CA ALA A 383 -35.50 19.19 -10.76
C ALA A 383 -36.07 20.45 -11.44
N ARG A 384 -35.26 21.50 -11.59
CA ARG A 384 -35.66 22.73 -12.29
C ARG A 384 -36.00 22.46 -13.76
N LYS A 385 -35.18 21.67 -14.47
CA LYS A 385 -35.44 21.32 -15.86
C LYS A 385 -36.74 20.53 -16.00
N ALA A 386 -36.98 19.54 -15.12
CA ALA A 386 -38.24 18.79 -15.12
C ALA A 386 -39.47 19.67 -14.85
N ALA A 387 -39.36 20.68 -13.97
CA ALA A 387 -40.44 21.63 -13.72
C ALA A 387 -40.73 22.54 -14.92
N VAL A 388 -39.68 22.99 -15.62
CA VAL A 388 -39.82 23.77 -16.88
C VAL A 388 -40.45 22.92 -17.98
N ASP A 389 -39.97 21.68 -18.18
CA ASP A 389 -40.49 20.75 -19.19
C ASP A 389 -41.95 20.34 -18.90
N ALA A 390 -42.38 20.33 -17.64
CA ALA A 390 -43.75 20.01 -17.22
C ALA A 390 -44.74 21.18 -17.35
N GLY A 391 -44.30 22.38 -17.74
CA GLY A 391 -45.18 23.51 -18.07
C GLY A 391 -46.11 23.99 -16.96
N ALA A 392 -45.83 23.69 -15.69
CA ALA A 392 -46.74 23.94 -14.57
C ALA A 392 -46.11 24.84 -13.51
N GLN A 393 -46.93 25.73 -12.95
CA GLN A 393 -46.79 26.29 -11.59
C GLN A 393 -46.91 25.17 -10.55
N ALA A 394 -46.03 24.16 -10.65
CA ALA A 394 -45.89 23.13 -9.65
C ALA A 394 -45.12 23.77 -8.50
N ASP A 395 -45.83 24.00 -7.40
CA ASP A 395 -45.29 24.17 -6.06
C ASP A 395 -44.00 23.35 -5.95
N VAL A 396 -42.87 23.99 -5.61
CA VAL A 396 -41.53 23.38 -5.65
C VAL A 396 -41.42 22.32 -4.54
N MET A 397 -42.19 21.23 -4.66
CA MET A 397 -41.97 20.02 -3.92
C MET A 397 -40.73 19.40 -4.53
N LEU A 398 -39.62 19.51 -3.79
CA LEU A 398 -38.39 18.78 -4.06
C LEU A 398 -38.75 17.37 -4.55
N PRO A 399 -38.25 16.91 -5.71
CA PRO A 399 -38.57 15.58 -6.21
C PRO A 399 -38.29 14.58 -5.08
N PRO A 400 -39.21 13.65 -4.79
CA PRO A 400 -39.07 12.73 -3.67
C PRO A 400 -37.68 12.14 -3.76
N LEU A 401 -36.92 12.22 -2.65
CA LEU A 401 -35.66 11.50 -2.50
C LEU A 401 -35.90 10.11 -3.09
N ALA A 402 -35.26 9.80 -4.23
CA ALA A 402 -35.47 8.55 -4.97
C ALA A 402 -35.57 7.46 -3.92
N ALA A 403 -36.74 6.85 -3.76
CA ALA A 403 -37.11 6.19 -2.50
C ALA A 403 -35.98 5.25 -2.09
N TRP A 404 -35.09 5.72 -1.21
CA TRP A 404 -34.05 4.87 -0.68
C TRP A 404 -34.84 3.77 -0.02
N SER A 405 -34.65 2.52 -0.45
CA SER A 405 -35.35 1.38 0.14
C SER A 405 -35.29 1.60 1.64
N ARG A 406 -36.42 1.63 2.34
CA ARG A 406 -36.50 2.04 3.76
C ARG A 406 -35.38 1.37 4.58
N THR A 407 -35.02 0.14 4.21
CA THR A 407 -33.85 -0.63 4.63
C THR A 407 -32.51 0.12 4.57
N ARG A 408 -32.12 0.74 3.46
CA ARG A 408 -30.84 1.49 3.32
C ARG A 408 -30.80 2.72 4.23
N LEU A 409 -31.92 3.45 4.32
CA LEU A 409 -32.01 4.61 5.20
C LEU A 409 -31.95 4.17 6.67
N LEU A 410 -32.69 3.12 7.03
CA LEU A 410 -32.62 2.52 8.37
C LEU A 410 -31.21 2.03 8.69
N CYS A 411 -30.52 1.35 7.77
CA CYS A 411 -29.14 0.91 7.99
C CYS A 411 -28.19 2.10 8.20
N LEU A 412 -28.35 3.19 7.46
CA LEU A 412 -27.52 4.39 7.63
C LEU A 412 -27.81 5.11 8.94
N ILE A 413 -29.07 5.27 9.31
CA ILE A 413 -29.47 5.88 10.59
C ILE A 413 -29.01 4.99 11.75
N ALA A 414 -29.24 3.68 11.68
CA ALA A 414 -28.79 2.75 12.70
C ALA A 414 -27.26 2.74 12.82
N GLY A 415 -26.53 2.74 11.69
CA GLY A 415 -25.08 2.84 11.67
C GLY A 415 -24.58 4.16 12.27
N ALA A 416 -25.20 5.29 11.91
CA ALA A 416 -24.87 6.59 12.48
C ALA A 416 -25.15 6.64 13.99
N LEU A 417 -26.33 6.20 14.44
CA LEU A 417 -26.68 6.12 15.86
C LEU A 417 -25.75 5.19 16.63
N LEU A 418 -25.34 4.07 16.04
CA LEU A 418 -24.39 3.15 16.66
C LEU A 418 -23.02 3.82 16.82
N ILE A 419 -22.49 4.45 15.77
CA ILE A 419 -21.17 5.11 15.81
C ILE A 419 -21.19 6.30 16.76
N PHE A 420 -22.14 7.23 16.58
CA PHE A 420 -22.26 8.40 17.45
C PHE A 420 -22.61 8.00 18.88
N GLY A 421 -23.46 7.00 19.07
CA GLY A 421 -23.82 6.47 20.39
C GLY A 421 -22.62 5.87 21.11
N LEU A 422 -21.83 5.03 20.44
CA LEU A 422 -20.63 4.41 21.01
C LEU A 422 -19.55 5.46 21.35
N VAL A 423 -19.31 6.42 20.44
CA VAL A 423 -18.36 7.52 20.67
C VAL A 423 -18.82 8.39 21.85
N ASN A 424 -20.09 8.80 21.89
CA ASN A 424 -20.60 9.61 23.00
C ASN A 424 -20.61 8.84 24.33
N TRP A 425 -20.84 7.53 24.31
CA TRP A 425 -20.74 6.69 25.50
C TRP A 425 -19.31 6.68 26.05
N ASP A 426 -18.32 6.46 25.18
CA ASP A 426 -16.91 6.48 25.55
C ASP A 426 -16.46 7.86 26.05
N VAL A 427 -16.88 8.94 25.40
CA VAL A 427 -16.63 10.33 25.83
C VAL A 427 -17.23 10.57 27.22
N ARG A 428 -18.50 10.22 27.46
CA ARG A 428 -19.13 10.36 28.79
C ARG A 428 -18.36 9.62 29.87
N GLY A 429 -17.86 8.42 29.57
CA GLY A 429 -17.04 7.65 30.51
C GLY A 429 -15.74 8.37 30.89
N LYS A 430 -15.09 9.05 29.93
CA LYS A 430 -13.90 9.86 30.17
C LYS A 430 -14.21 11.15 30.93
N GLU A 431 -15.26 11.87 30.54
CA GLU A 431 -15.73 13.08 31.23
C GLU A 431 -16.03 12.82 32.71
N GLN A 432 -16.65 11.68 33.04
CA GLN A 432 -16.87 11.28 34.44
C GLN A 432 -15.57 11.12 35.23
N VAL A 433 -14.51 10.57 34.61
CA VAL A 433 -13.19 10.45 35.24
C VAL A 433 -12.56 11.83 35.43
N ILE A 434 -12.74 12.75 34.47
CA ILE A 434 -12.22 14.12 34.57
C ILE A 434 -12.89 14.88 35.72
N GLU A 435 -14.21 14.78 35.83
CA GLU A 435 -15.01 15.53 36.80
C GLU A 435 -14.88 15.00 38.24
N HIS A 436 -14.85 13.68 38.42
CA HIS A 436 -14.89 13.05 39.74
C HIS A 436 -13.54 12.44 40.17
N GLY A 437 -12.55 12.37 39.28
CA GLY A 437 -11.25 11.79 39.57
C GLY A 437 -10.36 12.72 40.39
N GLN A 438 -9.65 12.15 41.36
CA GLN A 438 -8.65 12.87 42.14
C GLN A 438 -7.45 13.25 41.24
N PRO A 439 -6.97 14.49 41.29
CA PRO A 439 -5.77 14.91 40.55
C PRO A 439 -4.52 14.23 41.12
N VAL A 440 -3.72 13.63 40.25
CA VAL A 440 -2.49 12.90 40.60
C VAL A 440 -1.40 13.24 39.60
N LEU A 441 -0.31 13.83 40.09
CA LEU A 441 0.87 14.12 39.28
C LEU A 441 1.85 12.95 39.34
N VAL A 442 2.11 12.31 38.20
CA VAL A 442 3.01 11.16 38.12
C VAL A 442 4.27 11.55 37.38
N ARG A 443 5.44 11.31 37.99
CA ARG A 443 6.74 11.68 37.44
C ARG A 443 7.01 10.94 36.13
N LEU A 444 7.43 11.70 35.13
CA LEU A 444 7.84 11.19 33.82
C LEU A 444 9.37 11.07 33.77
N VAL A 445 9.85 10.01 33.15
CA VAL A 445 11.24 9.88 32.72
C VAL A 445 11.33 10.50 31.32
N PRO A 446 12.33 11.34 31.02
CA PRO A 446 12.54 11.84 29.68
C PRO A 446 12.59 10.68 28.68
N VAL A 447 11.67 10.68 27.73
CA VAL A 447 11.69 9.80 26.55
C VAL A 447 11.43 10.71 25.38
N ASP A 448 12.39 10.76 24.47
CA ASP A 448 12.16 11.43 23.20
C ASP A 448 11.66 10.40 22.20
N PRO A 449 10.41 10.52 21.73
CA PRO A 449 10.13 10.07 20.39
C PRO A 449 9.09 10.95 19.69
N ARG A 450 9.56 11.69 18.69
CA ARG A 450 8.71 12.34 17.69
C ARG A 450 8.22 11.30 16.68
N SER A 451 6.91 11.16 16.51
CA SER A 451 6.36 10.55 15.29
C SER A 451 5.83 11.64 14.39
N LEU A 452 6.62 12.00 13.37
CA LEU A 452 6.17 12.92 12.31
C LEU A 452 4.91 12.41 11.57
N MET A 453 4.56 11.12 11.69
CA MET A 453 3.58 10.47 10.83
C MET A 453 2.18 10.29 11.45
N GLN A 454 2.03 10.46 12.76
CA GLN A 454 0.76 10.24 13.47
C GLN A 454 0.18 11.54 14.08
N GLY A 455 0.79 12.67 13.77
CA GLY A 455 0.64 13.91 14.53
C GLY A 455 1.66 13.96 15.67
N ASP A 456 1.99 15.17 16.12
CA ASP A 456 2.97 15.31 17.19
C ASP A 456 2.44 14.73 18.51
N TYR A 457 3.27 13.93 19.15
CA TYR A 457 3.01 13.41 20.48
C TYR A 457 4.31 13.35 21.28
N MET A 458 4.18 13.35 22.60
CA MET A 458 5.26 13.05 23.53
C MET A 458 5.05 11.65 24.07
N ALA A 459 5.98 10.72 23.87
CA ALA A 459 5.86 9.44 24.55
C ALA A 459 6.11 9.62 26.04
N LEU A 460 5.38 8.83 26.81
CA LEU A 460 5.38 8.88 28.24
C LEU A 460 6.01 7.60 28.76
N ARG A 461 6.99 7.77 29.64
CA ARG A 461 7.49 6.69 30.48
C ARG A 461 7.42 7.15 31.90
N PHE A 462 6.75 6.37 32.72
CA PHE A 462 6.57 6.68 34.13
C PHE A 462 7.80 6.23 34.90
N ASP A 463 8.18 7.04 35.88
CA ASP A 463 9.25 6.70 36.81
C ASP A 463 8.75 5.65 37.80
N LEU A 464 9.12 4.40 37.56
CA LEU A 464 8.73 3.25 38.40
C LEU A 464 9.98 2.73 39.14
N PRO A 465 9.89 2.47 40.46
CA PRO A 465 10.97 1.86 41.22
C PRO A 465 11.42 0.52 40.61
N ALA A 466 12.71 0.20 40.70
CA ALA A 466 13.29 -1.02 40.13
C ALA A 466 12.60 -2.30 40.63
N GLU A 467 12.28 -2.34 41.94
CA GLU A 467 11.58 -3.46 42.59
C GLU A 467 10.17 -3.70 42.01
N VAL A 468 9.45 -2.63 41.69
CA VAL A 468 8.13 -2.70 41.05
C VAL A 468 8.28 -3.21 39.62
N ARG A 469 9.29 -2.73 38.89
CA ARG A 469 9.55 -3.15 37.51
C ARG A 469 9.86 -4.64 37.42
N GLU A 470 10.71 -5.16 38.31
CA GLU A 470 11.03 -6.59 38.39
C GLU A 470 9.78 -7.44 38.75
N GLY A 471 8.95 -6.97 39.68
CA GLY A 471 7.69 -7.65 39.99
C GLY A 471 6.68 -7.64 38.83
N LEU A 472 6.66 -6.57 38.03
CA LEU A 472 5.82 -6.44 36.84
C LEU A 472 6.28 -7.34 35.68
N GLU A 473 7.58 -7.58 35.52
CA GLU A 473 8.12 -8.54 34.54
C GLU A 473 7.65 -9.97 34.84
N ASN A 474 7.49 -10.31 36.11
CA ASN A 474 6.98 -11.60 36.56
C ASN A 474 5.43 -11.69 36.55
N THR A 475 4.73 -10.61 36.19
CA THR A 475 3.26 -10.57 36.15
C THR A 475 2.72 -11.02 34.79
N LEU A 476 2.00 -12.15 34.75
CA LEU A 476 1.39 -12.69 33.53
C LEU A 476 0.11 -11.97 33.09
N ALA A 477 -0.56 -11.26 34.01
CA ALA A 477 -1.78 -10.54 33.73
C ALA A 477 -1.51 -9.29 32.84
N PRO A 478 -2.45 -8.89 31.96
CA PRO A 478 -2.27 -7.70 31.13
C PRO A 478 -2.41 -6.38 31.91
N THR A 479 -2.84 -6.46 33.17
CA THR A 479 -3.09 -5.33 34.07
C THR A 479 -2.56 -5.63 35.46
N ALA A 480 -2.01 -4.61 36.12
CA ALA A 480 -1.52 -4.65 37.49
C ALA A 480 -1.94 -3.36 38.22
N LEU A 481 -1.97 -3.39 39.54
CA LEU A 481 -2.23 -2.21 40.37
C LEU A 481 -0.97 -1.91 41.19
N VAL A 482 -0.62 -0.64 41.32
CA VAL A 482 0.46 -0.19 42.20
C VAL A 482 -0.08 0.73 43.27
N GLU A 483 0.45 0.62 44.48
CA GLU A 483 0.12 1.50 45.60
C GLU A 483 1.06 2.71 45.57
N ALA A 484 0.50 3.91 45.66
CA ALA A 484 1.25 5.16 45.66
C ALA A 484 0.80 6.08 46.82
N SER A 485 1.75 6.82 47.40
CA SER A 485 1.45 7.91 48.34
C SER A 485 1.42 9.25 47.62
N LEU A 486 0.51 10.14 48.03
CA LEU A 486 0.44 11.51 47.54
C LEU A 486 1.09 12.47 48.53
N ASP A 487 1.85 13.44 48.02
CA ASP A 487 2.33 14.58 48.81
C ASP A 487 1.31 15.74 48.86
N ASP A 488 1.62 16.81 49.60
CA ASP A 488 0.77 18.01 49.73
C ASP A 488 0.51 18.73 48.40
N LYS A 489 1.33 18.46 47.38
CA LYS A 489 1.21 19.01 46.01
C LYS A 489 0.55 18.02 45.04
N GLY A 490 0.05 16.87 45.52
CA GLY A 490 -0.59 15.85 44.70
C GLY A 490 0.37 14.99 43.86
N ARG A 491 1.67 14.99 44.15
CA ARG A 491 2.68 14.17 43.47
C ARG A 491 2.67 12.76 44.00
N ALA A 492 2.53 11.79 43.11
CA ALA A 492 2.53 10.37 43.44
C ALA A 492 3.96 9.82 43.52
N THR A 493 4.26 9.17 44.64
CA THR A 493 5.45 8.32 44.79
C THR A 493 4.99 6.86 44.88
N VAL A 494 5.43 6.04 43.92
CA VAL A 494 5.07 4.62 43.86
C VAL A 494 5.79 3.86 44.98
N LEU A 495 5.04 3.15 45.82
CA LEU A 495 5.57 2.42 46.98
C LEU A 495 5.80 0.94 46.68
N GLY A 496 4.97 0.33 45.83
CA GLY A 496 5.04 -1.11 45.57
C GLY A 496 3.87 -1.64 44.73
N LEU A 497 3.96 -2.92 44.35
CA LEU A 497 2.84 -3.63 43.73
C LEU A 497 1.71 -3.85 44.74
N ALA A 498 0.49 -3.48 44.36
CA ALA A 498 -0.67 -3.65 45.21
C ALA A 498 -1.04 -5.13 45.32
N ARG A 499 -1.38 -5.56 46.54
CA ARG A 499 -1.89 -6.90 46.77
C ARG A 499 -3.38 -6.96 46.40
N PRO A 500 -3.84 -8.00 45.70
CA PRO A 500 -5.26 -8.13 45.37
C PRO A 500 -6.12 -8.17 46.64
N ASN A 501 -7.27 -7.48 46.62
CA ASN A 501 -8.24 -7.38 47.73
C ASN A 501 -7.77 -6.72 49.04
N VAL A 502 -6.68 -5.95 49.01
CA VAL A 502 -6.28 -5.12 50.17
C VAL A 502 -6.62 -3.66 49.88
N ALA A 503 -7.46 -3.06 50.71
CA ALA A 503 -7.73 -1.63 50.62
C ALA A 503 -6.43 -0.84 50.89
N PRO A 504 -6.14 0.22 50.13
CA PRO A 504 -4.93 1.02 50.34
C PRO A 504 -4.93 1.60 51.75
N GLY A 505 -3.74 1.73 52.35
CA GLY A 505 -3.58 2.38 53.65
C GLY A 505 -4.08 3.84 53.64
N GLN A 506 -4.36 4.42 54.82
CA GLN A 506 -4.77 5.83 54.90
C GLN A 506 -3.75 6.75 54.20
N GLY A 507 -4.23 7.61 53.29
CA GLY A 507 -3.40 8.51 52.49
C GLY A 507 -2.73 7.87 51.26
N ARG A 508 -3.10 6.64 50.89
CA ARG A 508 -2.56 5.93 49.72
C ARG A 508 -3.63 5.71 48.65
N ILE A 509 -3.19 5.68 47.39
CA ILE A 509 -4.04 5.48 46.21
C ILE A 509 -3.58 4.27 45.40
N LEU A 510 -4.48 3.70 44.61
CA LEU A 510 -4.19 2.63 43.67
C LEU A 510 -4.12 3.19 42.25
N LEU A 511 -3.02 2.92 41.56
CA LEU A 511 -2.79 3.33 40.18
C LEU A 511 -2.83 2.11 39.24
N PRO A 512 -3.65 2.15 38.17
CA PRO A 512 -3.78 1.04 37.22
C PRO A 512 -2.64 1.03 36.18
N LEU A 513 -1.79 0.01 36.22
CA LEU A 513 -0.82 -0.25 35.16
C LEU A 513 -1.38 -1.25 34.15
N LYS A 514 -1.14 -0.99 32.87
CA LYS A 514 -1.52 -1.86 31.75
C LYS A 514 -0.30 -2.13 30.89
N ARG A 515 -0.21 -3.36 30.37
CA ARG A 515 0.81 -3.70 29.39
C ARG A 515 0.41 -3.24 27.99
N LEU A 516 1.19 -2.34 27.40
CA LEU A 516 0.98 -1.78 26.07
C LEU A 516 2.28 -1.84 25.27
N LYS A 517 2.25 -2.40 24.06
CA LYS A 517 3.43 -2.58 23.17
C LYS A 517 4.65 -3.22 23.87
N GLY A 518 4.42 -4.11 24.85
CA GLY A 518 5.46 -4.79 25.60
C GLY A 518 5.90 -4.10 26.90
N SER A 519 5.55 -2.82 27.09
CA SER A 519 5.93 -2.01 28.26
C SER A 519 4.75 -1.81 29.23
N TRP A 520 5.05 -1.60 30.51
CA TRP A 520 4.06 -1.26 31.53
C TRP A 520 3.85 0.25 31.58
N VAL A 521 2.60 0.69 31.40
CA VAL A 521 2.23 2.10 31.35
C VAL A 521 1.03 2.41 32.23
N LEU A 522 0.97 3.63 32.75
CA LEU A 522 -0.20 4.16 33.45
C LEU A 522 -1.23 4.61 32.42
N VAL A 523 -2.11 3.69 32.02
CA VAL A 523 -3.21 3.88 31.05
C VAL A 523 -2.79 4.16 29.59
N THR A 524 -1.81 5.04 29.35
CA THR A 524 -1.34 5.47 28.02
C THR A 524 0.18 5.57 27.96
N ASP A 525 0.75 5.36 26.77
CA ASP A 525 2.19 5.52 26.46
C ASP A 525 2.51 6.84 25.74
N ALA A 526 1.51 7.69 25.47
CA ALA A 526 1.69 8.93 24.73
C ALA A 526 0.68 10.02 25.14
N PHE A 527 1.10 11.28 24.98
CA PHE A 527 0.25 12.47 25.03
C PHE A 527 0.28 13.15 23.66
N PHE A 528 -0.89 13.27 23.00
CA PHE A 528 -1.02 13.83 21.66
C PHE A 528 -1.37 15.32 21.71
N PHE A 529 -0.74 16.11 20.84
CA PHE A 529 -1.00 17.55 20.72
C PHE A 529 -0.99 17.98 19.24
N PRO A 530 -1.50 19.18 18.92
CA PRO A 530 -1.46 19.68 17.55
C PRO A 530 -0.02 19.76 17.02
N GLU A 531 0.16 19.39 15.75
CA GLU A 531 1.47 19.47 15.09
C GLU A 531 2.07 20.88 15.17
N GLY A 532 3.38 20.94 15.43
CA GLY A 532 4.16 22.17 15.62
C GLY A 532 4.18 22.72 17.04
N GLN A 533 3.56 22.04 18.02
CA GLN A 533 3.48 22.51 19.42
C GLN A 533 4.38 21.74 20.39
N GLY A 534 5.19 20.80 19.90
CA GLY A 534 6.00 19.91 20.75
C GLY A 534 6.95 20.61 21.72
N ARG A 535 7.57 21.73 21.30
CA ARG A 535 8.51 22.49 22.15
C ARG A 535 7.92 22.93 23.50
N VAL A 536 6.63 23.21 23.56
CA VAL A 536 5.98 23.64 24.80
C VAL A 536 5.95 22.50 25.83
N PHE A 537 5.88 21.25 25.36
CA PHE A 537 5.80 20.06 26.20
C PHE A 537 7.15 19.38 26.45
N GLU A 538 8.22 19.80 25.78
CA GLU A 538 9.58 19.24 25.99
C GLU A 538 10.07 19.39 27.43
N HIS A 539 9.57 20.40 28.16
CA HIS A 539 9.93 20.64 29.57
C HIS A 539 8.99 19.94 30.58
N ALA A 540 8.06 19.10 30.10
CA ALA A 540 7.14 18.36 30.98
C ALA A 540 7.89 17.37 31.88
N SER A 541 7.66 17.48 33.19
CA SER A 541 8.26 16.61 34.20
C SER A 541 7.25 15.65 34.85
N TYR A 542 5.96 15.97 34.76
CA TYR A 542 4.88 15.14 35.31
C TYR A 542 3.73 14.98 34.31
N GLY A 543 3.09 13.82 34.33
CA GLY A 543 1.77 13.63 33.71
C GLY A 543 0.67 13.96 34.72
N ASP A 544 -0.31 14.76 34.32
CA ASP A 544 -1.48 15.09 35.12
C ASP A 544 -2.60 14.08 34.89
N PHE A 545 -2.85 13.23 35.89
CA PHE A 545 -3.86 12.19 35.85
C PHE A 545 -5.08 12.55 36.70
N ARG A 546 -6.24 12.03 36.29
CA ARG A 546 -7.44 11.95 37.12
C ARG A 546 -7.69 10.49 37.44
N VAL A 547 -7.72 10.14 38.72
CA VAL A 547 -7.84 8.76 39.20
C VAL A 547 -9.10 8.60 40.04
N LEU A 548 -9.95 7.64 39.70
CA LEU A 548 -11.14 7.30 40.46
C LEU A 548 -10.86 6.20 41.49
N PRO A 549 -11.66 6.11 42.58
CA PRO A 549 -11.52 5.05 43.58
C PRO A 549 -11.71 3.63 43.03
N ASP A 550 -12.39 3.49 41.89
CA ASP A 550 -12.60 2.21 41.19
C ASP A 550 -11.36 1.76 40.38
N GLY A 551 -10.29 2.56 40.40
CA GLY A 551 -9.04 2.27 39.68
C GLY A 551 -9.06 2.68 38.22
N ARG A 552 -10.08 3.40 37.72
CA ARG A 552 -9.99 4.07 36.41
C ARG A 552 -9.10 5.29 36.52
N ALA A 553 -8.22 5.48 35.55
CA ALA A 553 -7.38 6.66 35.44
C ALA A 553 -7.41 7.22 34.02
N LEU A 554 -7.20 8.53 33.89
CA LEU A 554 -7.11 9.23 32.61
C LEU A 554 -6.03 10.31 32.69
N LEU A 555 -5.15 10.36 31.70
CA LEU A 555 -4.22 11.47 31.51
C LEU A 555 -4.97 12.65 30.88
N VAL A 556 -4.98 13.80 31.55
CA VAL A 556 -5.64 15.03 31.08
C VAL A 556 -4.67 16.10 30.61
N GLY A 557 -3.42 16.06 31.07
CA GLY A 557 -2.42 17.07 30.69
C GLY A 557 -1.01 16.72 31.14
N LEU A 558 -0.10 17.67 30.96
CA LEU A 558 1.29 17.61 31.37
C LEU A 558 1.59 18.78 32.30
N ALA A 559 2.52 18.59 33.23
CA ALA A 559 2.93 19.61 34.19
C ALA A 559 4.46 19.76 34.25
N ASP A 560 4.90 20.97 34.56
CA ASP A 560 6.31 21.35 34.70
C ASP A 560 6.94 20.81 36.02
N ALA A 561 8.21 21.14 36.26
CA ALA A 561 8.92 20.70 37.47
C ALA A 561 8.30 21.21 38.79
N ASP A 562 7.61 22.35 38.74
CA ASP A 562 6.91 22.95 39.88
C ASP A 562 5.54 22.30 40.12
N GLY A 563 5.03 21.55 39.16
CA GLY A 563 3.72 20.89 39.19
C GLY A 563 2.60 21.79 38.68
N GLN A 564 2.92 22.86 37.95
CA GLN A 564 1.93 23.68 37.26
C GLN A 564 1.59 23.04 35.92
N ALA A 565 0.31 23.05 35.56
CA ALA A 565 -0.15 22.53 34.29
C ALA A 565 0.39 23.36 33.13
N ILE A 566 0.97 22.69 32.12
CA ILE A 566 1.46 23.32 30.90
C ILE A 566 0.24 23.59 30.02
N GLU A 567 -0.13 24.87 29.89
CA GLU A 567 -1.25 25.27 29.05
C GLU A 567 -0.92 25.15 27.56
N MET A 568 -1.87 24.60 26.79
CA MET A 568 -1.83 24.62 25.34
C MET A 568 -1.97 26.07 24.83
N PRO A 569 -1.04 26.60 24.02
CA PRO A 569 -1.19 27.93 23.45
C PRO A 569 -2.46 28.01 22.59
N ARG A 570 -3.41 28.88 22.97
CA ARG A 570 -4.68 29.06 22.23
C ARG A 570 -4.55 29.98 20.99
N GLY A 571 -3.34 30.23 20.49
CA GLY A 571 -3.02 31.22 19.44
C GLY A 571 -2.49 30.63 18.12
N PRO A 572 -2.33 31.44 17.05
CA PRO A 572 -1.84 30.97 15.76
C PRO A 572 -0.41 30.44 15.87
N ARG A 573 -0.13 29.42 15.04
CA ARG A 573 1.15 28.70 14.92
C ARG A 573 2.35 29.65 14.96
N VAL A 574 3.36 29.31 15.74
CA VAL A 574 4.71 29.87 15.57
C VAL A 574 5.17 29.47 14.16
N PRO A 575 5.56 30.41 13.28
CA PRO A 575 6.07 30.08 11.95
C PRO A 575 7.33 29.21 12.05
N LEU A 576 7.48 28.29 11.09
CA LEU A 576 8.67 27.43 10.93
C LEU A 576 9.94 28.19 10.47
N GLU A 577 9.99 29.52 10.60
CA GLU A 577 11.05 30.35 9.99
C GLU A 577 12.33 30.51 10.84
N GLU A 578 12.47 29.80 11.96
CA GLU A 578 13.72 29.78 12.75
C GLU A 578 14.38 28.39 12.84
N GLU A 579 14.20 27.53 11.83
CA GLU A 579 14.98 26.28 11.72
C GLU A 579 16.44 26.51 11.25
N THR A 580 16.86 27.75 10.96
CA THR A 580 18.22 28.05 10.45
C THR A 580 19.13 28.87 11.36
N GLU A 581 18.67 29.46 12.47
CA GLU A 581 19.53 30.35 13.29
C GLU A 581 19.70 29.94 14.78
N ALA A 582 19.01 28.92 15.27
CA ALA A 582 19.13 28.48 16.67
C ALA A 582 19.98 27.21 16.86
N MET A 583 21.07 27.08 16.10
CA MET A 583 22.14 26.12 16.37
C MET A 583 23.26 26.84 17.15
N GLU A 584 22.92 27.41 18.31
CA GLU A 584 23.95 27.70 19.31
C GLU A 584 24.38 26.36 19.91
N GLU A 585 25.65 26.03 19.71
CA GLU A 585 26.31 24.86 20.27
C GLU A 585 26.03 24.74 21.78
N PRO A 586 25.60 23.57 22.29
CA PRO A 586 25.76 23.31 23.71
C PRO A 586 27.26 23.29 24.01
N ALA A 587 27.69 24.16 24.92
CA ALA A 587 29.06 24.31 25.37
C ALA A 587 29.78 22.95 25.49
N ALA A 588 30.91 22.85 24.78
CA ALA A 588 31.75 21.67 24.72
C ALA A 588 32.08 21.13 26.13
N VAL A 589 31.64 19.91 26.41
CA VAL A 589 32.21 19.09 27.48
C VAL A 589 33.65 18.77 27.08
N ALA A 590 34.61 19.13 27.94
CA ALA A 590 36.04 18.92 27.72
C ALA A 590 36.35 17.44 27.38
N PRO A 591 37.25 17.17 26.42
CA PRO A 591 37.58 15.81 26.03
C PRO A 591 38.36 15.10 27.16
N VAL A 592 37.82 13.96 27.60
CA VAL A 592 38.54 12.99 28.42
C VAL A 592 39.68 12.40 27.57
N ALA A 593 40.90 12.44 28.07
CA ALA A 593 42.08 11.92 27.42
C ALA A 593 41.95 10.41 27.10
N PRO A 594 42.45 9.93 25.96
CA PRO A 594 42.35 8.51 25.60
C PRO A 594 43.26 7.67 26.49
N GLU A 595 42.65 6.65 27.10
CA GLU A 595 43.31 5.59 27.85
C GLU A 595 44.17 4.74 26.89
N VAL A 596 45.46 4.63 27.20
CA VAL A 596 46.46 3.89 26.42
C VAL A 596 46.19 2.38 26.54
N ALA A 597 45.79 1.75 25.43
CA ALA A 597 45.77 0.29 25.32
C ALA A 597 47.20 -0.28 25.26
N PRO A 598 47.50 -1.41 25.92
CA PRO A 598 48.85 -1.97 25.95
C PRO A 598 49.22 -2.63 24.61
N ALA A 599 50.48 -2.47 24.23
CA ALA A 599 51.07 -2.95 22.99
C ALA A 599 51.07 -4.49 22.88
N VAL A 600 50.68 -4.98 21.69
CA VAL A 600 50.88 -6.37 21.24
C VAL A 600 52.32 -6.50 20.71
N PRO A 601 53.13 -7.49 21.12
CA PRO A 601 54.50 -7.63 20.61
C PRO A 601 54.52 -8.13 19.17
N GLU A 602 55.36 -7.49 18.35
CA GLU A 602 55.70 -7.90 16.99
C GLU A 602 56.29 -9.31 16.94
N ALA A 603 55.82 -10.13 15.99
CA ALA A 603 56.44 -11.40 15.65
C ALA A 603 57.61 -11.16 14.69
N GLU A 604 58.81 -11.62 15.07
CA GLU A 604 60.02 -11.61 14.26
C GLU A 604 59.88 -12.41 12.94
N PRO A 605 60.52 -11.96 11.84
CA PRO A 605 60.59 -12.72 10.60
C PRO A 605 61.71 -13.76 10.65
N ALA A 606 61.36 -15.04 10.49
CA ALA A 606 62.31 -16.13 10.36
C ALA A 606 62.98 -16.12 8.97
N ALA A 607 64.31 -16.00 8.95
CA ALA A 607 65.18 -16.23 7.79
C ALA A 607 65.67 -17.70 7.73
N PRO A 608 66.16 -18.19 6.58
CA PRO A 608 66.07 -19.59 6.18
C PRO A 608 67.27 -20.45 6.61
N SER A 609 67.05 -21.73 6.88
CA SER A 609 68.10 -22.76 6.88
C SER A 609 67.62 -24.01 6.15
N GLY A 610 68.52 -24.60 5.38
CA GLY A 610 68.19 -25.50 4.28
C GLY A 610 68.37 -26.98 4.55
N ARG A 611 67.86 -27.75 3.58
CA ARG A 611 68.24 -29.10 3.11
C ARG A 611 68.42 -30.21 4.15
N LYS A 612 67.55 -31.21 4.05
CA LYS A 612 67.88 -32.46 3.36
C LYS A 612 66.65 -33.04 2.67
#